data_AF-C0XPD0-F1
#
_entry.id   AF-C0XPD0-F1
#
_cell.length_a   1.000
_cell.length_b   1.000
_cell.length_c   1.000
_cell.angle_alpha   90.00
_cell.angle_beta   90.00
_cell.angle_gamma   90.00
#
_symmetry.space_group_name_H-M   'P 1'
#
loop_
_entity.id
_entity.type
_entity.pdbx_description
1 polymer ?
#
loop_
_entity_poly.entity_id
_entity_poly.type
_entity_poly.pdbx_seq_one_letter_code
_entity_poly.pdbx_strand_id
1 'polypeptide(L)'
;MQSHLGSPLIINQREKMEQTCRPCIVSAMTTPSAEHNHGYSHDRDRYSARLKRIEGQVRGVQRMIESDQYCIDILTQISAITSA
;
A
#
# COMPACT_ATOMS: atom_id res chain seq x y z
N MET A 1 -6.84 -38.11 40.31
CA MET A 1 -6.24 -36.78 40.60
C MET A 1 -5.14 -36.56 39.57
N GLN A 2 -5.48 -36.32 38.30
CA GLN A 2 -5.56 -35.02 37.61
C GLN A 2 -4.28 -34.17 37.63
N SER A 3 -3.97 -33.60 36.45
CA SER A 3 -2.97 -32.59 36.06
C SER A 3 -1.65 -33.12 35.46
N HIS A 4 -1.54 -33.20 34.12
CA HIS A 4 -1.31 -32.13 33.13
C HIS A 4 0.10 -31.55 33.19
N LEU A 5 1.00 -32.00 32.31
CA LEU A 5 1.94 -31.13 31.59
C LEU A 5 2.26 -31.79 30.24
N GLY A 6 1.49 -31.39 29.21
CA GLY A 6 1.77 -31.70 27.82
C GLY A 6 2.85 -30.78 27.29
N SER A 7 3.89 -31.37 26.70
CA SER A 7 4.97 -30.69 26.00
C SER A 7 4.44 -29.86 24.82
N PRO A 8 4.73 -28.55 24.75
CA PRO A 8 4.38 -27.75 23.58
C PRO A 8 5.66 -27.29 22.87
N LEU A 9 6.11 -27.99 21.83
CA LEU A 9 7.07 -27.39 20.89
C LEU A 9 7.01 -27.98 19.48
N ILE A 10 5.80 -28.13 18.91
CA ILE A 10 5.61 -28.25 17.45
C ILE A 10 4.34 -27.46 17.06
N ILE A 11 4.53 -26.18 16.73
CA ILE A 11 3.75 -25.51 15.67
C ILE A 11 4.76 -24.63 14.90
N ASN A 12 5.66 -25.28 14.17
CA ASN A 12 6.32 -24.65 13.03
C ASN A 12 5.31 -24.59 11.88
N GLN A 13 5.18 -23.44 11.20
CA GLN A 13 4.54 -23.20 9.87
C GLN A 13 3.40 -22.17 9.76
N ARG A 14 3.27 -21.14 10.62
CA ARG A 14 2.33 -20.03 10.31
C ARG A 14 2.63 -18.64 10.88
N GLU A 15 3.87 -18.30 11.20
CA GLU A 15 4.26 -16.93 11.58
C GLU A 15 5.15 -16.21 10.56
N LYS A 16 5.48 -16.85 9.42
CA LYS A 16 6.28 -16.24 8.34
C LYS A 16 5.42 -15.50 7.29
N MET A 17 4.35 -14.83 7.73
CA MET A 17 3.46 -14.02 6.88
C MET A 17 3.13 -12.65 7.47
N GLU A 18 3.78 -12.25 8.57
CA GLU A 18 3.72 -10.88 9.10
C GLU A 18 5.03 -10.09 8.87
N GLN A 19 5.98 -10.67 8.10
CA GLN A 19 7.30 -10.05 7.85
C GLN A 19 7.33 -9.15 6.60
N THR A 20 6.20 -8.94 5.90
CA THR A 20 6.12 -8.06 4.72
C THR A 20 5.23 -6.84 4.90
N CYS A 21 4.80 -6.52 6.13
CA CYS A 21 4.30 -5.19 6.46
C CYS A 21 5.35 -4.46 7.28
N ARG A 22 6.49 -4.12 6.66
CA ARG A 22 7.38 -3.12 7.25
C ARG A 22 6.61 -1.80 7.34
N PRO A 23 6.50 -1.22 8.55
CA PRO A 23 5.73 -0.01 8.76
C PRO A 23 6.45 1.19 8.13
N CYS A 24 5.66 2.21 7.78
CA CYS A 24 6.14 3.56 7.50
C CYS A 24 6.78 4.17 8.76
N ILE A 25 8.01 3.78 9.10
CA ILE A 25 8.74 4.33 10.25
C ILE A 25 9.53 5.58 9.86
N VAL A 26 8.91 6.73 10.18
CA VAL A 26 9.45 7.90 10.91
C VAL A 26 10.75 8.54 10.39
N SER A 27 10.63 9.80 9.95
CA SER A 27 11.71 10.78 9.98
C SER A 27 11.30 11.99 10.82
N ALA A 28 11.97 12.11 11.96
CA ALA A 28 12.34 13.32 12.72
C ALA A 28 11.28 14.41 13.04
N MET A 29 10.90 14.44 14.31
CA MET A 29 10.62 15.60 15.16
C MET A 29 11.39 16.89 14.78
N THR A 30 10.68 17.97 14.46
CA THR A 30 11.14 19.37 14.56
C THR A 30 9.94 20.33 14.67
N THR A 31 9.83 21.04 15.79
CA THR A 31 9.15 22.35 15.94
C THR A 31 9.85 23.07 17.11
N PRO A 32 10.06 24.40 17.10
CA PRO A 32 9.02 25.38 16.78
C PRO A 32 9.47 26.66 16.02
N SER A 33 8.67 27.09 15.04
CA SER A 33 8.52 28.50 14.69
C SER A 33 7.17 28.69 14.01
N ALA A 34 6.42 29.71 14.45
CA ALA A 34 5.08 30.01 14.01
C ALA A 34 5.08 30.60 12.59
N GLU A 35 4.93 29.74 11.59
CA GLU A 35 4.41 30.09 10.27
C GLU A 35 3.10 29.34 10.08
N HIS A 36 2.08 30.02 9.54
CA HIS A 36 0.76 29.45 9.26
C HIS A 36 0.91 28.28 8.27
N ASN A 37 1.08 27.08 8.82
CA ASN A 37 1.29 25.85 8.09
C ASN A 37 -0.04 25.44 7.47
N HIS A 38 -0.30 25.86 6.22
CA HIS A 38 -1.47 25.42 5.47
C HIS A 38 -1.48 23.88 5.47
N GLY A 39 -2.47 23.27 6.13
CA GLY A 39 -2.64 21.82 6.20
C GLY A 39 -2.64 21.12 4.83
N TYR A 40 -2.80 21.88 3.75
CA TYR A 40 -2.65 21.44 2.37
C TYR A 40 -1.22 20.93 2.02
N SER A 41 -0.16 21.54 2.57
CA SER A 41 1.22 21.19 2.20
C SER A 41 1.64 19.80 2.68
N HIS A 42 1.12 19.35 3.83
CA HIS A 42 1.47 18.03 4.38
C HIS A 42 0.76 16.89 3.63
N ASP A 43 -0.44 17.14 3.09
CA ASP A 43 -1.13 16.19 2.22
C ASP A 43 -0.70 16.28 0.76
N ARG A 44 -0.07 17.38 0.33
CA ARG A 44 0.40 17.57 -1.04
C ARG A 44 1.29 16.42 -1.51
N ASP A 45 2.24 16.00 -0.68
CA ASP A 45 3.17 14.92 -1.04
C ASP A 45 2.45 13.56 -1.09
N ARG A 46 1.43 13.36 -0.22
CA ARG A 46 0.56 12.18 -0.24
C ARG A 46 -0.30 12.12 -1.50
N TYR A 47 -0.92 13.23 -1.89
CA TYR A 47 -1.69 13.33 -3.13
C TYR A 47 -0.80 13.18 -4.36
N SER A 48 0.39 13.78 -4.36
CA SER A 48 1.38 13.61 -5.43
C SER A 48 1.78 12.15 -5.60
N ALA A 49 2.03 11.43 -4.49
CA ALA A 49 2.35 10.00 -4.55
C ALA A 49 1.20 9.15 -5.10
N ARG A 50 -0.07 9.45 -4.74
CA ARG A 50 -1.24 8.77 -5.29
C ARG A 50 -1.38 9.02 -6.79
N LEU A 51 -1.23 10.27 -7.23
CA LEU A 51 -1.29 10.65 -8.65
C LEU A 51 -0.21 9.96 -9.49
N LYS A 52 1.03 9.86 -9.00
CA LYS A 52 2.13 9.15 -9.68
C LYS A 52 1.81 7.67 -9.91
N ARG A 53 1.13 7.02 -8.97
CA ARG A 53 0.70 5.61 -9.12
C ARG A 53 -0.40 5.49 -10.17
N ILE A 54 -1.42 6.36 -10.09
CA ILE A 54 -2.52 6.39 -11.06
C ILE A 54 -1.99 6.64 -12.47
N GLU A 55 -1.06 7.57 -12.66
CA GLU A 55 -0.39 7.84 -13.94
C GLU A 55 0.29 6.57 -14.49
N GLY A 56 1.05 5.86 -13.64
CA GLY A 56 1.69 4.60 -14.02
C GLY A 56 0.68 3.55 -14.49
N GLN A 57 -0.47 3.43 -13.81
CA GLN A 57 -1.53 2.51 -14.20
C GLN A 57 -2.20 2.92 -15.52
N VAL A 58 -2.49 4.20 -15.72
CA VAL A 58 -3.07 4.72 -16.98
C VAL A 58 -2.14 4.45 -18.17
N ARG A 59 -0.82 4.65 -17.99
CA ARG A 59 0.18 4.27 -19.00
C ARG A 59 0.22 2.75 -19.25
N GLY A 60 -0.10 1.94 -18.24
CA GLY A 60 -0.28 0.50 -18.39
C GLY A 60 -1.48 0.16 -19.28
N VAL A 61 -2.62 0.79 -19.02
CA VAL A 61 -3.86 0.62 -19.83
C VAL A 61 -3.63 1.03 -21.28
N GLN A 62 -2.90 2.12 -21.54
CA GLN A 62 -2.54 2.52 -22.91
C GLN A 62 -1.80 1.41 -23.66
N ARG A 63 -0.79 0.78 -23.03
CA ARG A 63 -0.07 -0.36 -23.64
C ARG A 63 -0.96 -1.58 -23.85
N MET A 64 -1.95 -1.80 -22.99
CA MET A 64 -2.92 -2.89 -23.18
C MET A 64 -3.76 -2.66 -24.43
N ILE A 65 -4.19 -1.41 -24.68
CA ILE A 65 -4.94 -1.04 -25.89
C ILE A 65 -4.05 -1.18 -27.13
N GLU A 66 -2.81 -0.68 -27.09
CA GLU A 66 -1.86 -0.81 -28.20
C GLU A 66 -1.55 -2.26 -28.56
N SER A 67 -1.60 -3.15 -27.56
CA SER A 67 -1.35 -4.59 -27.73
C SER A 67 -2.63 -5.38 -28.04
N ASP A 68 -3.76 -4.72 -28.31
CA ASP A 68 -5.06 -5.31 -28.60
C ASP A 68 -5.51 -6.36 -27.55
N GLN A 69 -5.25 -6.06 -26.26
CA GLN A 69 -5.62 -6.94 -25.14
C GLN A 69 -7.15 -7.01 -24.99
N TYR A 70 -7.61 -8.07 -24.34
CA TYR A 70 -9.04 -8.33 -24.21
C TYR A 70 -9.76 -7.22 -23.45
N CYS A 71 -10.87 -6.74 -24.01
CA CYS A 71 -11.60 -5.58 -23.50
C CYS A 71 -12.02 -5.73 -22.03
N ILE A 72 -12.34 -6.94 -21.58
CA ILE A 72 -12.74 -7.20 -20.19
C ILE A 72 -11.57 -6.97 -19.22
N ASP A 73 -10.35 -7.31 -19.63
CA ASP A 73 -9.15 -7.08 -18.80
C ASP A 73 -8.84 -5.58 -18.73
N ILE A 74 -9.00 -4.87 -19.84
CA ILE A 74 -8.87 -3.40 -19.90
C ILE A 74 -9.87 -2.73 -18.95
N LEU A 75 -11.15 -3.13 -19.01
CA LEU A 75 -12.19 -2.58 -18.14
C LEU A 75 -11.92 -2.87 -16.66
N THR A 76 -11.45 -4.07 -16.34
CA THR A 76 -11.09 -4.45 -14.98
C THR A 76 -9.97 -3.56 -14.43
N GLN A 77 -8.95 -3.24 -15.24
CA GLN A 77 -7.88 -2.33 -14.85
C GLN A 77 -8.37 -0.89 -14.65
N ILE A 78 -9.29 -0.41 -15.50
CA ILE A 78 -9.90 0.91 -15.34
C ILE A 78 -10.67 0.99 -14.02
N SER A 79 -11.47 -0.02 -13.67
CA SER A 79 -12.18 -0.06 -12.38
C SER A 79 -11.24 -0.06 -11.18
N ALA A 80 -10.11 -0.78 -11.27
CA ALA A 80 -9.08 -0.76 -10.23
C ALA A 80 -8.47 0.63 -10.05
N ILE A 81 -8.20 1.35 -11.14
CA ILE A 81 -7.66 2.72 -11.11
C ILE A 81 -8.67 3.69 -10.48
N THR A 82 -9.96 3.58 -10.83
CA THR A 82 -10.99 4.46 -10.25
C THR A 82 -11.22 4.26 -8.76
N SER A 83 -10.81 3.11 -8.22
CA SER A 83 -10.95 2.76 -6.80
C SER A 83 -9.73 3.15 -5.95
N ALA A 84 -8.62 3.54 -6.60
CA ALA A 84 -7.32 3.82 -5.97
C ALA A 84 -7.21 5.21 -5.36
#